data_AF-A0AAU0WMM0-F1
#
_entry.id   AF-A0AAU0WMM0-F1
#
_cell.length_a   1.000
_cell.length_b   1.000
_cell.length_c   1.000
_cell.angle_alpha   90.00
_cell.angle_beta   90.00
_cell.angle_gamma   90.00
#
_symmetry.space_group_name_H-M   'P 1'
#
loop_
_entity.id
_entity.type
_entity.pdbx_description
1 polymer ?
#
loop_
_entity_poly.entity_id
_entity_poly.type
_entity_poly.pdbx_seq_one_letter_code
_entity_poly.pdbx_strand_id
1 'polypeptide(L)'
;MTTHPVAAPTAEMSLSRIERLDDEIIALLARRRAMAQELPAPARARAADPAFAETVRGITDRYRQELGGAGELVARAVMVLCDPSRED
;
A
#
# COMPACT_ATOMS: atom_id res chain seq x y z
N MET A 1 -4.46 49.42 -3.20
CA MET A 1 -3.77 48.28 -2.56
C MET A 1 -4.73 47.11 -2.51
N THR A 2 -4.56 46.17 -3.42
CA THR A 2 -5.27 44.88 -3.41
C THR A 2 -4.55 43.96 -2.43
N THR A 3 -5.15 43.71 -1.27
CA THR A 3 -4.72 42.67 -0.34
C THR A 3 -4.96 41.32 -1.00
N HIS A 4 -3.88 40.67 -1.44
CA HIS A 4 -3.92 39.25 -1.80
C HIS A 4 -4.40 38.46 -0.58
N PRO A 5 -5.35 37.52 -0.72
CA PRO A 5 -5.65 36.61 0.36
C PRO A 5 -4.40 35.76 0.57
N VAL A 6 -3.74 35.95 1.71
CA VAL A 6 -2.77 34.99 2.26
C VAL A 6 -3.52 33.67 2.31
N ALA A 7 -3.15 32.72 1.45
CA ALA A 7 -3.64 31.35 1.54
C ALA A 7 -3.41 30.89 2.98
N ALA A 8 -4.49 30.53 3.67
CA ALA A 8 -4.47 30.38 5.10
C ALA A 8 -3.42 29.33 5.51
N PRO A 9 -2.58 29.60 6.53
CA PRO A 9 -1.54 28.68 7.00
C PRO A 9 -2.07 27.28 7.38
N THR A 10 -3.37 27.16 7.60
CA THR A 10 -4.07 25.89 7.85
C THR A 10 -4.09 24.95 6.64
N ALA A 11 -4.14 25.48 5.41
CA ALA A 11 -4.13 24.66 4.19
C ALA A 11 -2.72 24.11 3.90
N GLU A 12 -1.68 24.93 4.03
CA GLU A 12 -0.28 24.50 3.90
C GLU A 12 0.09 23.45 4.98
N MET A 13 -0.42 23.62 6.20
CA MET A 13 -0.28 22.62 7.27
C MET A 13 -1.00 21.29 6.99
N SER A 14 -2.10 21.31 6.22
CA SER A 14 -2.82 20.10 5.84
C SER A 14 -2.09 19.29 4.76
N LEU A 15 -1.52 19.96 3.75
CA LEU A 15 -0.76 19.29 2.68
C LEU A 15 0.52 18.66 3.21
N SER A 16 1.30 19.42 3.99
CA SER A 16 2.53 18.90 4.63
C SER A 16 2.25 17.83 5.68
N ARG A 17 1.00 17.65 6.13
CA ARG A 17 0.61 16.49 6.96
C ARG A 17 0.26 15.26 6.12
N ILE A 18 -0.36 15.46 4.95
CA ILE A 18 -0.62 14.38 3.99
C ILE A 18 0.70 13.83 3.47
N GLU A 19 1.65 14.70 3.08
CA GLU A 19 2.98 14.28 2.61
C GLU A 19 3.72 13.42 3.64
N ARG A 20 3.69 13.82 4.92
CA ARG A 20 4.29 13.02 6.00
C ARG A 20 3.57 11.69 6.21
N LEU A 21 2.25 11.65 6.01
CA LEU A 21 1.51 10.38 6.06
C LEU A 21 1.89 9.48 4.88
N ASP A 22 2.11 10.05 3.69
CA ASP A 22 2.59 9.29 2.54
C ASP A 22 3.99 8.72 2.80
N ASP A 23 4.90 9.48 3.43
CA ASP A 23 6.21 8.98 3.86
C ASP A 23 6.08 7.79 4.83
N GLU A 24 5.17 7.87 5.80
CA GLU A 24 4.87 6.77 6.73
C GLU A 24 4.32 5.55 6.00
N ILE A 25 3.40 5.75 5.04
CA ILE A 25 2.84 4.68 4.20
C ILE A 25 3.96 4.03 3.37
N ILE A 26 4.83 4.81 2.75
CA ILE A 26 5.96 4.32 1.94
C ILE A 26 6.90 3.48 2.82
N ALA A 27 7.25 3.95 4.01
CA ALA A 27 8.11 3.22 4.95
C ALA A 27 7.47 1.89 5.39
N LEU A 28 6.17 1.88 5.66
CA LEU A 28 5.43 0.66 6.02
C LEU A 28 5.37 -0.34 4.85
N LEU A 29 5.18 0.15 3.62
CA LEU A 29 5.18 -0.68 2.41
C LEU A 29 6.56 -1.27 2.13
N ALA A 30 7.64 -0.49 2.28
CA ALA A 30 9.00 -0.98 2.15
C ALA A 30 9.32 -2.08 3.17
N ARG A 31 8.91 -1.89 4.44
CA ARG A 31 9.06 -2.91 5.48
C ARG A 31 8.26 -4.18 5.16
N ARG A 32 7.01 -4.04 4.71
CA ARG A 32 6.17 -5.18 4.32
C ARG A 32 6.83 -5.98 3.17
N ARG A 33 7.43 -5.27 2.21
CA ARG A 33 8.17 -5.89 1.11
C ARG A 33 9.39 -6.66 1.60
N ALA A 34 10.22 -6.05 2.46
CA ALA A 34 11.38 -6.73 3.03
C ALA A 34 10.98 -8.02 3.77
N MET A 35 9.92 -7.96 4.60
CA MET A 35 9.37 -9.15 5.26
C MET A 35 8.88 -10.21 4.27
N ALA A 36 8.29 -9.81 3.13
CA ALA A 36 7.84 -10.74 2.11
C ALA A 36 9.00 -11.39 1.33
N GLN A 37 10.13 -10.70 1.18
CA GLN A 37 11.35 -11.22 0.55
C GLN A 37 12.09 -12.23 1.44
N GLU A 38 11.95 -12.13 2.76
CA GLU A 38 12.48 -13.11 3.71
C GLU A 38 11.70 -14.44 3.72
N LEU A 39 10.48 -14.45 3.18
CA LEU A 39 9.68 -15.67 3.11
C LEU A 39 10.27 -16.64 2.07
N PRO A 40 10.22 -17.96 2.35
CA PRO A 40 10.69 -18.94 1.40
C PRO A 40 9.91 -18.84 0.08
N ALA A 41 10.61 -19.11 -1.02
CA ALA A 41 9.96 -19.24 -2.31
C ALA A 41 8.86 -20.31 -2.21
N PRO A 42 7.66 -20.04 -2.76
CA PRO A 42 6.54 -20.96 -2.70
C PRO A 42 6.92 -22.28 -3.38
N ALA A 43 6.57 -23.41 -2.74
CA ALA A 43 6.92 -24.75 -3.22
C ALA A 43 6.25 -25.13 -4.57
N ARG A 44 5.25 -24.35 -4.99
CA ARG A 44 4.54 -24.46 -6.27
C ARG A 44 4.35 -23.07 -6.85
N ALA A 45 4.05 -22.98 -8.14
CA ALA A 45 3.59 -21.73 -8.73
C ALA A 45 2.40 -21.19 -7.92
N ARG A 46 2.52 -19.99 -7.36
CA ARG A 46 1.56 -19.38 -6.41
C ARG A 46 0.12 -19.42 -6.90
N ALA A 47 -0.07 -19.25 -8.21
CA ALA A 47 -1.39 -19.27 -8.85
C ALA A 47 -2.11 -20.63 -8.75
N ALA A 48 -1.36 -21.72 -8.51
CA ALA A 48 -1.90 -23.07 -8.38
C ALA A 48 -1.97 -23.55 -6.91
N ASP A 49 -1.61 -22.72 -5.94
CA ASP A 49 -1.67 -23.04 -4.51
C ASP A 49 -2.99 -22.51 -3.89
N PRO A 50 -3.92 -23.39 -3.47
CA PRO A 50 -5.19 -22.98 -2.87
C PRO A 50 -5.02 -22.17 -1.58
N ALA A 51 -4.01 -22.48 -0.77
CA ALA A 51 -3.75 -21.77 0.48
C ALA A 51 -3.24 -20.35 0.21
N PHE A 52 -2.43 -20.18 -0.83
CA PHE A 52 -2.02 -18.87 -1.32
C PHE A 52 -3.21 -18.06 -1.83
N ALA A 53 -4.09 -18.68 -2.64
CA ALA A 53 -5.29 -18.02 -3.16
C ALA A 53 -6.25 -17.57 -2.04
N GLU A 54 -6.42 -18.39 -1.00
CA GLU A 54 -7.22 -18.04 0.18
C GLU A 54 -6.60 -16.89 0.97
N THR A 55 -5.27 -16.92 1.17
CA THR A 55 -4.55 -15.83 1.84
C THR A 55 -4.69 -14.51 1.09
N VAL A 56 -4.51 -14.53 -0.24
CA VAL A 56 -4.69 -13.36 -1.11
C VAL A 56 -6.10 -12.81 -1.04
N ARG A 57 -7.11 -13.70 -1.04
CA ARG A 57 -8.52 -13.31 -0.88
C ARG A 57 -8.74 -12.63 0.47
N GLY A 58 -8.29 -13.23 1.57
CA GLY A 58 -8.43 -12.66 2.91
C GLY A 58 -7.74 -11.29 3.07
N ILE A 59 -6.56 -11.11 2.46
CA ILE A 59 -5.89 -9.80 2.42
C ILE A 59 -6.73 -8.80 1.62
N THR A 60 -7.17 -9.17 0.41
CA THR A 60 -7.94 -8.28 -0.46
C THR A 60 -9.26 -7.86 0.18
N ASP A 61 -9.95 -8.80 0.85
CA ASP A 61 -11.20 -8.54 1.56
C ASP A 61 -10.99 -7.55 2.72
N ARG A 62 -9.89 -7.67 3.47
CA ARG A 62 -9.53 -6.71 4.52
C ARG A 62 -9.32 -5.31 3.96
N TYR A 63 -8.57 -5.17 2.88
CA TYR A 63 -8.39 -3.86 2.24
C TYR A 63 -9.72 -3.30 1.72
N ARG A 64 -10.60 -4.13 1.16
CA ARG A 64 -11.93 -3.70 0.68
C ARG A 64 -12.82 -3.24 1.83
N GLN A 65 -12.77 -3.92 2.97
CA GLN A 65 -13.54 -3.55 4.17
C GLN A 65 -13.10 -2.18 4.72
N GLU A 66 -11.79 -1.92 4.77
CA GLU A 66 -11.25 -0.70 5.38
C GLU A 66 -11.23 0.50 4.41
N LEU A 67 -11.00 0.27 3.11
CA LEU A 67 -10.81 1.33 2.11
C LEU A 67 -11.95 1.42 1.09
N GLY A 68 -13.01 0.63 1.24
CA GLY A 68 -14.14 0.58 0.31
C GLY A 68 -13.73 0.13 -1.10
N GLY A 69 -14.34 0.75 -2.12
CA GLY A 69 -14.16 0.35 -3.52
C GLY A 69 -12.72 0.45 -4.04
N ALA A 70 -11.90 1.34 -3.46
CA ALA A 70 -10.48 1.47 -3.81
C ALA A 70 -9.60 0.38 -3.18
N GLY A 71 -10.10 -0.31 -2.14
CA GLY A 71 -9.32 -1.27 -1.37
C GLY A 71 -8.77 -2.43 -2.20
N GLU A 72 -9.54 -2.90 -3.19
CA GLU A 72 -9.07 -3.96 -4.09
C GLU A 72 -7.86 -3.51 -4.92
N LEU A 73 -7.88 -2.27 -5.42
CA LEU A 73 -6.76 -1.72 -6.20
C LEU A 73 -5.51 -1.60 -5.33
N VAL A 74 -5.65 -1.10 -4.10
CA VAL A 74 -4.54 -0.98 -3.15
C VAL A 74 -3.99 -2.36 -2.80
N ALA A 75 -4.85 -3.35 -2.51
CA ALA A 75 -4.41 -4.71 -2.22
C ALA A 75 -3.59 -5.31 -3.36
N ARG A 76 -4.04 -5.13 -4.61
CA ARG A 76 -3.32 -5.60 -5.80
C ARG A 76 -1.97 -4.91 -5.98
N ALA A 77 -1.91 -3.59 -5.83
CA ALA A 77 -0.65 -2.85 -5.89
C ALA A 77 0.35 -3.34 -4.83
N VAL A 78 -0.12 -3.54 -3.60
CA VAL A 78 0.68 -4.03 -2.48
C VAL A 78 1.16 -5.47 -2.70
N MET A 79 0.34 -6.34 -3.30
CA MET A 79 0.74 -7.69 -3.66
C MET A 79 1.82 -7.70 -4.74
N VAL A 80 1.67 -6.87 -5.78
CA VAL A 80 2.68 -6.72 -6.85
C VAL A 80 3.99 -6.17 -6.31
N LEU A 81 3.93 -5.17 -5.43
CA LEU A 81 5.11 -4.58 -4.77
C LEU A 81 5.90 -5.62 -3.96
N CYS A 82 5.20 -6.58 -3.37
CA CYS A 82 5.81 -7.60 -2.50
C CYS A 82 6.08 -8.93 -3.22
N ASP A 83 5.98 -8.99 -4.55
CA ASP A 83 6.34 -10.18 -5.30
C ASP A 83 7.89 -10.32 -5.36
N PRO A 84 8.48 -11.34 -4.71
CA PRO A 84 9.93 -11.55 -4.73
C PRO A 84 10.46 -11.96 -6.10
N SER A 85 9.58 -12.24 -7.08
CA SER A 85 9.96 -12.55 -8.45
C SER A 85 10.25 -11.29 -9.29
N ARG A 86 9.92 -10.10 -8.77
CA ARG A 86 10.26 -8.83 -9.42
C ARG A 86 11.62 -8.36 -8.90
N GLU A 87 12.59 -8.32 -9.80
CA GLU A 87 13.81 -7.55 -9.59
C GLU A 87 13.48 -6.05 -9.68
N ASP A 88 14.11 -5.23 -8.84
CA ASP A 88 13.95 -3.77 -8.81
C ASP A 88 14.58 -3.07 -10.01
#